data_AF-A0A8J8B9Q8-F1
#
_entry.id   AF-A0A8J8B9Q8-F1
#
_cell.length_a   1.000
_cell.length_b   1.000
_cell.length_c   1.000
_cell.angle_alpha   90.00
_cell.angle_beta   90.00
_cell.angle_gamma   90.00
#
_symmetry.space_group_name_H-M   'P 1'
#
loop_
_entity.id
_entity.type
_entity.pdbx_description
1 polymer ?
#
loop_
_entity_poly.entity_id
_entity_poly.type
_entity_poly.pdbx_seq_one_letter_code
_entity_poly.pdbx_strand_id
1 'polypeptide(L)' 'MSQPVNLNRFRKQKARDDKRRTGDENAARHGLTKAERALEKARREKAERDLDGHHKE' A
#
# COMPACT_ATOMS: atom_id res chain seq x y z
N MET A 1 11.63 -26.90 28.04
CA MET A 1 12.50 -25.83 28.56
C MET A 1 12.06 -24.51 27.92
N SER A 2 11.31 -23.67 28.64
CA SER A 2 10.87 -22.36 28.13
C SER A 2 12.02 -21.36 28.26
N GLN A 3 12.54 -20.86 27.15
CA GLN A 3 13.55 -19.80 27.17
C GLN A 3 12.91 -18.48 27.65
N PRO A 4 13.57 -17.71 28.52
CA PRO A 4 13.06 -16.41 28.95
C PRO A 4 13.05 -15.45 27.76
N VAL A 5 11.85 -15.08 27.30
CA VAL A 5 11.67 -14.10 26.22
C VAL A 5 11.83 -12.68 26.78
N ASN A 6 12.78 -11.94 26.21
CA ASN A 6 13.00 -10.54 26.57
C ASN A 6 11.89 -9.66 25.99
N LEU A 7 10.91 -9.32 26.83
CA LEU A 7 9.76 -8.48 26.48
C LEU A 7 10.16 -7.09 25.97
N ASN A 8 11.29 -6.54 26.43
CA ASN A 8 11.76 -5.23 25.97
C ASN A 8 12.24 -5.27 24.52
N ARG A 9 12.90 -6.36 24.10
CA ARG A 9 13.26 -6.58 22.69
C ARG A 9 12.02 -6.72 21.82
N PHE A 10 11.05 -7.50 22.28
CA PHE A 10 9.78 -7.68 21.55
C PHE A 10 9.02 -6.36 21.36
N ARG A 11 8.87 -5.55 22.42
CA ARG A 11 8.23 -4.23 22.33
C ARG A 11 8.95 -3.30 21.36
N LYS A 12 10.29 -3.29 21.37
CA LYS A 12 11.09 -2.50 20.42
C LYS A 12 10.92 -2.98 18.99
N GLN A 13 10.86 -4.30 18.77
CA GLN A 13 10.62 -4.88 17.45
C GLN A 13 9.24 -4.49 16.93
N LYS A 14 8.19 -4.70 17.73
CA LYS A 14 6.82 -4.29 17.41
C LYS A 14 6.73 -2.81 17.04
N ALA A 15 7.35 -1.93 17.85
CA ALA A 15 7.34 -0.50 17.56
C ALA A 15 8.08 -0.11 16.27
N ARG A 16 9.11 -0.86 15.86
CA ARG A 16 9.78 -0.65 14.57
C ARG A 16 8.93 -1.12 13.40
N ASP A 17 8.28 -2.27 13.55
CA ASP A 17 7.43 -2.85 12.52
C ASP A 17 6.17 -1.99 12.29
N ASP A 18 5.56 -1.49 13.36
CA ASP A 18 4.44 -0.54 13.28
C ASP A 18 4.85 0.74 12.53
N LYS A 19 6.02 1.31 12.85
CA LYS A 19 6.55 2.49 12.15
C LYS A 19 6.83 2.23 10.68
N ARG A 20 7.34 1.04 10.33
CA ARG A 20 7.57 0.64 8.94
C ARG A 20 6.24 0.56 8.17
N ARG A 21 5.24 -0.12 8.74
CA ARG A 21 3.91 -0.22 8.13
C ARG A 21 3.28 1.16 7.89
N THR A 22 3.34 2.06 8.86
CA THR A 22 2.85 3.43 8.68
C THR A 22 3.64 4.18 7.60
N GLY A 23 4.96 3.94 7.50
CA GLY A 23 5.80 4.49 6.43
C GLY A 23 5.38 4.00 5.05
N ASP A 24 5.13 2.70 4.90
CA ASP A 24 4.70 2.08 3.63
C ASP A 24 3.30 2.56 3.23
N GLU A 25 2.37 2.65 4.18
CA GLU A 25 1.04 3.24 3.95
C GLU A 25 1.13 4.70 3.50
N ASN A 26 1.99 5.49 4.12
CA ASN A 26 2.20 6.88 3.71
C ASN A 26 2.90 6.99 2.37
N ALA A 27 3.85 6.10 2.06
CA ALA A 27 4.49 6.04 0.75
C ALA A 27 3.48 5.66 -0.35
N ALA A 28 2.57 4.73 -0.08
CA ALA A 28 1.48 4.40 -1.02
C ALA A 28 0.50 5.57 -1.19
N ARG A 29 0.12 6.24 -0.10
CA ARG A 29 -0.87 7.34 -0.13
C ARG A 29 -0.31 8.66 -0.68
N HIS A 30 0.96 8.95 -0.38
CA HIS A 30 1.59 10.25 -0.63
C HIS A 30 2.80 10.18 -1.56
N GLY A 31 3.39 9.00 -1.78
CA GLY A 31 4.53 8.80 -2.68
C GLY A 31 4.14 8.73 -4.16
N LEU A 32 2.86 8.51 -4.48
CA LEU A 32 2.35 8.71 -5.83
C LEU A 32 2.34 10.21 -6.14
N THR A 33 3.24 10.63 -7.01
CA THR A 33 3.26 11.98 -7.56
C THR A 33 1.95 12.27 -8.30
N LYS A 34 1.59 13.55 -8.43
CA LYS A 34 0.36 13.94 -9.16
C LYS A 34 0.32 13.34 -10.59
N ALA A 35 1.47 13.23 -11.23
CA ALA A 35 1.63 12.66 -12.57
C ALA A 35 1.31 11.17 -12.59
N GLU A 36 1.87 10.38 -11.68
CA GLU A 36 1.60 8.93 -11.59
C GLU A 36 0.13 8.65 -11.26
N ARG A 37 -0.45 9.44 -10.35
CA ARG A 37 -1.87 9.30 -9.98
C ARG A 37 -2.81 9.62 -11.15
N ALA A 38 -2.47 10.63 -11.95
CA ALA A 38 -3.23 10.98 -13.15
C ALA A 38 -3.11 9.90 -14.24
N LEU A 39 -1.91 9.33 -14.41
CA LEU A 39 -1.64 8.26 -15.35
C LEU A 39 -2.41 6.99 -14.99
N GLU A 40 -2.43 6.62 -13.70
CA GLU A 40 -3.22 5.49 -13.19
C GLU A 40 -4.73 5.70 -13.42
N LYS A 41 -5.24 6.91 -13.16
CA LYS A 41 -6.64 7.27 -13.42
C LYS A 41 -6.99 7.17 -14.91
N ALA A 42 -6.15 7.71 -15.78
CA ALA A 42 -6.36 7.64 -17.23
C ALA A 42 -6.32 6.19 -17.75
N ARG A 43 -5.43 5.35 -17.21
CA ARG A 43 -5.40 3.91 -17.52
C ARG A 43 -6.68 3.21 -17.07
N ARG A 44 -7.16 3.52 -15.86
CA ARG A 44 -8.41 2.95 -15.34
C ARG A 44 -9.62 3.38 -16.17
N GLU A 45 -9.74 4.67 -16.51
CA GLU A 45 -10.82 5.18 -17.36
C GLU A 45 -10.77 4.60 -18.78
N LYS A 46 -9.57 4.31 -19.31
CA LYS A 46 -9.44 3.59 -20.57
C LYS A 46 -9.93 2.15 -20.42
N ALA A 47 -9.48 1.43 -19.39
CA ALA A 47 -9.91 0.05 -19.15
C ALA A 47 -11.42 -0.06 -18.91
N GLU A 48 -12.02 0.88 -18.16
CA GLU A 48 -13.48 0.94 -17.95
C GLU A 48 -14.21 1.16 -19.29
N ARG A 49 -13.74 2.08 -20.14
CA ARG A 49 -14.32 2.28 -21.48
C ARG A 49 -14.17 1.06 -22.38
N ASP A 50 -13.01 0.42 -22.36
CA ASP A 50 -12.75 -0.77 -23.17
C ASP A 50 -13.68 -1.91 -22.74
N LEU A 51 -13.88 -2.11 -21.43
CA LEU A 51 -14.81 -3.11 -20.88
C LEU A 51 -16.29 -2.77 -21.14
N ASP A 52 -16.70 -1.51 -20.96
CA ASP A 52 -18.06 -1.06 -21.28
C ASP A 52 -18.38 -1.19 -22.77
N GLY A 53 -17.37 -1.00 -23.63
CA GLY A 53 -17.47 -1.26 -25.07
C GLY A 53 -17.69 -2.74 -25.38
N HIS A 54 -17.02 -3.64 -24.65
CA HIS A 54 -17.20 -5.09 -24.79
C HIS A 54 -18.52 -5.62 -24.22
N HIS A 55 -19.15 -4.91 -23.27
CA HIS A 55 -20.41 -5.33 -22.65
C HIS A 55 -21.66 -4.90 -23.43
N LYS A 56 -21.50 -4.12 -24.51
CA LYS A 56 -22.58 -3.62 -25.38
C LYS A 56 -22.69 -4.33 -26.73
N GLU A 57 -21.83 -5.30 -27.03
CA GLU A 57 -22.00 -6.25 -28.15
C GLU A 57 -22.63 -7.56 -27.66
#